data_AF-W1XEB5-F1
#
_entry.id   AF-W1XEB5-F1
#
_cell.length_a   1.000
_cell.length_b   1.000
_cell.length_c   1.000
_cell.angle_alpha   90.00
_cell.angle_beta   90.00
_cell.angle_gamma   90.00
#
_symmetry.space_group_name_H-M   'P 1'
#
loop_
_entity.id
_entity.type
_entity.pdbx_description
1 polymer ?
#
loop_
_entity_poly.entity_id
_entity_poly.type
_entity_poly.pdbx_seq_one_letter_code
_entity_poly.pdbx_strand_id
1 'polypeptide(L)' 'IPMLLSGENFGDKNSPQVSYLRSLQSWDHHFPGFEHETEGTEIIDGIYHVMCVKA' A
#
# COMPACT_ATOMS: atom_id res chain seq x y z
N ILE A 1 7.88 -6.23 9.80
CA ILE A 1 7.70 -7.64 9.36
C ILE A 1 7.17 -7.58 7.94
N PRO A 2 7.67 -8.39 7.00
CA PRO A 2 7.16 -8.39 5.63
C PRO A 2 5.66 -8.74 5.61
N MET A 3 4.86 -7.90 4.96
CA MET A 3 3.42 -8.15 4.75
C MET A 3 3.17 -9.05 3.55
N LEU A 4 3.95 -8.85 2.48
CA LEU A 4 3.93 -9.64 1.25
C LEU A 4 5.36 -9.82 0.75
N LEU A 5 5.62 -10.96 0.11
CA LEU A 5 6.85 -11.26 -0.61
C LEU A 5 6.64 -11.14 -2.12
N SER A 6 7.73 -10.96 -2.87
CA SER A 6 7.69 -10.94 -4.33
C SER A 6 7.11 -12.23 -4.89
N GLY A 7 6.10 -12.11 -5.75
CA GLY A 7 5.39 -13.24 -6.35
C GLY A 7 4.14 -13.68 -5.57
N GLU A 8 3.94 -13.19 -4.34
CA GLU A 8 2.66 -13.37 -3.65
C GLU A 8 1.59 -12.46 -4.23
N ASN A 9 0.33 -12.92 -4.16
CA ASN A 9 -0.80 -12.20 -4.72
C ASN A 9 -1.54 -11.45 -3.61
N PHE A 10 -1.92 -10.19 -3.88
CA PHE A 10 -2.71 -9.38 -2.95
C PHE A 10 -4.13 -9.90 -2.72
N GLY A 11 -4.60 -10.88 -3.48
CA GLY A 11 -5.98 -11.33 -3.50
C GLY A 11 -6.86 -10.38 -4.32
N ASP A 12 -8.13 -10.27 -3.94
CA ASP A 12 -9.04 -9.33 -4.56
C ASP A 12 -8.94 -7.92 -3.93
N LYS A 13 -9.72 -6.99 -4.46
CA LYS A 13 -9.76 -5.58 -4.01
C LYS A 13 -10.20 -5.38 -2.55
N ASN A 14 -10.76 -6.41 -1.91
CA ASN A 14 -11.27 -6.43 -0.55
C ASN A 14 -10.37 -7.23 0.39
N SER A 15 -9.20 -7.68 -0.07
CA SER A 15 -8.28 -8.41 0.79
C SER A 15 -7.82 -7.57 1.99
N PRO A 16 -7.44 -8.22 3.10
CA PRO A 16 -6.90 -7.52 4.26
C PRO A 16 -5.68 -6.65 3.92
N GLN A 17 -4.80 -7.11 3.03
CA GLN A 17 -3.58 -6.40 2.65
C GLN A 17 -3.89 -5.11 1.87
N VAL A 18 -4.80 -5.19 0.90
CA VAL A 18 -5.24 -4.01 0.14
C VAL A 18 -5.98 -3.03 1.06
N SER A 19 -6.81 -3.54 1.96
CA SER A 19 -7.56 -2.70 2.92
C SER A 19 -6.63 -1.99 3.90
N TYR A 20 -5.57 -2.66 4.35
CA TYR A 20 -4.56 -2.08 5.23
C TYR A 20 -3.81 -0.93 4.53
N LEU A 21 -3.29 -1.15 3.32
CA LEU A 21 -2.60 -0.10 2.56
C LEU A 21 -3.48 1.12 2.29
N ARG A 22 -4.76 0.91 1.96
CA ARG A 22 -5.73 2.02 1.81
C ARG A 22 -5.95 2.79 3.11
N SER A 23 -5.90 2.10 4.25
CA SER A 23 -6.07 2.73 5.56
C SER A 23 -4.87 3.60 5.90
N LEU A 24 -3.65 3.14 5.61
CA LEU A 24 -2.42 3.93 5.74
C LEU A 24 -2.46 5.16 4.84
N GLN A 25 -2.76 4.99 3.55
CA GLN A 25 -2.90 6.11 2.63
C GLN A 25 -3.95 7.13 3.12
N SER A 26 -5.10 6.66 3.62
CA SER A 26 -6.12 7.55 4.18
C SER A 26 -5.57 8.31 5.38
N TRP A 27 -4.90 7.63 6.30
CA TRP A 27 -4.31 8.26 7.47
C TRP A 27 -3.31 9.37 7.09
N ASP A 28 -2.39 9.08 6.18
CA ASP A 28 -1.36 10.03 5.75
C ASP A 28 -1.98 11.31 5.16
N HIS A 29 -3.06 11.18 4.39
CA HIS A 29 -3.79 12.35 3.89
C HIS A 29 -4.47 13.18 4.98
N HIS A 30 -4.95 12.53 6.05
CA HIS A 30 -5.63 13.22 7.14
C HIS A 30 -4.65 13.90 8.12
N PHE A 31 -3.42 13.39 8.23
CA PHE A 31 -2.42 13.86 9.20
C PHE A 31 -1.08 14.21 8.55
N PRO A 32 -1.00 15.35 7.82
CA PRO A 32 0.27 15.81 7.25
C PRO A 32 1.35 16.01 8.32
N GLY A 33 2.56 15.54 8.06
CA GLY A 33 3.69 15.49 8.99
C GLY A 33 3.77 14.23 9.87
N PHE A 34 2.83 13.30 9.72
CA PHE A 34 2.79 11.99 10.38
C PHE A 34 2.63 10.85 9.37
N GLU A 35 3.15 11.04 8.17
CA GLU A 35 3.06 10.06 7.10
C GLU A 35 3.80 8.77 7.46
N HIS A 36 3.25 7.65 7.04
CA HIS A 36 3.89 6.35 7.22
C HIS A 36 4.88 6.07 6.09
N GLU A 37 6.08 5.61 6.45
CA GLU A 37 6.98 5.00 5.48
C GLU A 37 6.59 3.52 5.27
N THR A 38 6.05 3.22 4.09
CA THR A 38 5.68 1.85 3.70
C THR A 38 6.62 1.32 2.62
N GLU A 39 7.62 0.54 3.03
CA GLU A 39 8.60 -0.08 2.14
C GLU A 39 7.95 -0.94 1.04
N GLY A 40 8.39 -0.77 -0.21
CA GLY A 40 7.83 -1.45 -1.39
C GLY A 40 6.57 -0.79 -1.97
N THR A 41 6.15 0.37 -1.44
CA THR A 41 5.16 1.25 -2.08
C THR A 41 5.82 2.51 -2.59
N GLU A 42 5.29 3.07 -3.67
CA GLU A 42 5.65 4.39 -4.17
C GLU A 42 4.43 5.31 -4.09
N ILE A 43 4.62 6.54 -3.63
CA ILE A 43 3.56 7.55 -3.59
C ILE A 43 3.70 8.43 -4.84
N ILE A 44 2.72 8.35 -5.72
CA ILE A 44 2.67 9.13 -6.96
C ILE A 44 1.39 9.97 -6.91
N ASP A 45 1.54 11.29 -6.91
CA ASP A 45 0.43 12.25 -6.79
C ASP A 45 -0.47 12.00 -5.55
N GLY A 46 0.15 11.60 -4.43
CA GLY A 46 -0.55 11.28 -3.18
C GLY A 46 -1.19 9.89 -3.16
N ILE A 47 -1.10 9.11 -4.23
CA ILE A 47 -1.70 7.78 -4.32
C ILE A 47 -0.61 6.71 -4.17
N TYR A 48 -0.88 5.73 -3.31
CA TYR A 48 -0.02 4.57 -3.11
C TYR A 48 -0.07 3.65 -4.33
N HIS A 49 1.10 3.34 -4.87
CA HIS A 49 1.31 2.40 -5.95
C HIS A 49 2.22 1.26 -5.49
N VAL A 50 1.93 0.05 -5.98
CA VAL A 50 2.76 -1.13 -5.75
C VAL A 50 3.11 -1.76 -7.09
N MET A 51 4.33 -2.27 -7.18
CA MET A 51 4.80 -2.97 -8.37
C MET A 51 4.19 -4.37 -8.44
N CYS A 52 3.54 -4.67 -9.56
CA CYS A 52 2.93 -5.97 -9.84
C CYS A 52 3.48 -6.56 -11.13
N VAL A 53 3.46 -7.89 -11.23
CA VAL A 53 3.71 -8.59 -12.49
C VAL A 53 2.53 -8.40 -13.43
N LYS A 54 2.81 -8.23 -14.72
CA LYS A 54 1.77 -8.18 -15.75
C LYS A 54 1.10 -9.55 -15.87
N ALA A 55 -0.23 -9.56 -15.96
CA ALA A 55 -1.03 -10.75 -16.23
C ALA A 55 -0.83 -11.30 -17.64
#